data_AF-A0A142JHS1-F1
#
_entry.id   AF-A0A142JHS1-F1
#
_cell.length_a   1.000
_cell.length_b   1.000
_cell.length_c   1.000
_cell.angle_alpha   90.00
_cell.angle_beta   90.00
_cell.angle_gamma   90.00
#
_symmetry.space_group_name_H-M   'P 1'
#
loop_
_entity.id
_entity.type
_entity.pdbx_description
1 polymer ?
#
loop_
_entity_poly.entity_id
_entity_poly.type
_entity_poly.pdbx_seq_one_letter_code
_entity_poly.pdbx_strand_id
1 'polypeptide(L)'
;MRTFWLKFNDYPAGCVEAKSESDAKEIAKEVTGHEAASCESLPYPAQPRINKYVDPKYGVCPSFCFKPEQCAGHTACPQPYSCVE
;
A
#
# COMPACT_ATOMS: atom_id res chain seq x y z
N MET A 1 7.20 8.55 5.04
CA MET A 1 6.10 7.61 5.32
C MET A 1 6.45 6.25 4.75
N ARG A 2 5.73 5.18 5.11
CA ARG A 2 5.91 3.83 4.58
C ARG A 2 4.65 3.39 3.86
N THR A 3 4.82 2.45 2.94
CA THR A 3 3.70 1.87 2.21
C THR A 3 3.35 0.50 2.73
N PHE A 4 2.06 0.23 2.77
CA PHE A 4 1.48 -1.01 3.27
C PHE A 4 0.45 -1.54 2.28
N TRP A 5 0.38 -2.85 2.14
CA TRP A 5 -0.67 -3.56 1.43
C TRP A 5 -1.66 -4.11 2.44
N LEU A 6 -2.92 -3.71 2.30
CA LEU A 6 -4.00 -4.17 3.16
C LEU A 6 -4.92 -5.08 2.37
N LYS A 7 -5.24 -6.23 2.97
CA LYS A 7 -6.24 -7.18 2.48
C LYS A 7 -7.45 -7.10 3.39
N PHE A 8 -8.64 -7.12 2.80
CA PHE A 8 -9.91 -7.13 3.52
C PHE A 8 -10.68 -8.38 3.12
N ASN A 9 -11.59 -8.83 3.98
CA ASN A 9 -12.45 -9.98 3.66
C ASN A 9 -13.56 -9.61 2.68
N ASP A 10 -14.12 -8.41 2.84
CA ASP A 10 -15.32 -7.95 2.12
C ASP A 10 -15.04 -6.76 1.18
N TYR A 11 -13.77 -6.40 1.00
CA TYR A 11 -13.35 -5.23 0.21
C TYR A 11 -12.07 -5.55 -0.59
N PRO A 12 -11.88 -4.98 -1.80
CA PRO A 12 -10.65 -5.21 -2.57
C PRO A 12 -9.41 -4.76 -1.79
N ALA A 13 -8.34 -5.56 -1.90
CA ALA A 13 -7.05 -5.22 -1.34
C ALA A 13 -6.50 -3.92 -1.95
N GLY A 14 -5.71 -3.18 -1.18
CA GLY A 14 -5.16 -1.92 -1.64
C GLY A 14 -3.99 -1.41 -0.83
N CYS A 15 -3.31 -0.43 -1.41
CA CYS A 15 -2.13 0.21 -0.86
C CYS A 15 -2.51 1.43 -0.01
N VAL A 16 -1.91 1.54 1.17
CA VAL A 16 -2.00 2.69 2.06
C VAL A 16 -0.61 3.22 2.39
N GLU A 17 -0.46 4.52 2.29
CA GLU A 17 0.71 5.26 2.75
C GLU A 17 0.46 5.79 4.17
N ALA A 18 1.23 5.30 5.13
CA ALA A 18 1.03 5.59 6.56
C ALA A 18 2.36 5.68 7.31
N LYS A 19 2.33 6.10 8.58
CA LYS A 19 3.56 6.14 9.41
C LYS A 19 3.95 4.76 9.93
N SER A 20 2.96 3.92 10.21
CA SER A 20 3.08 2.61 10.84
C SER A 20 1.97 1.67 10.36
N GLU A 21 2.08 0.37 10.64
CA GLU A 21 1.03 -0.62 10.30
C GLU A 21 -0.29 -0.33 11.02
N SER A 22 -0.25 0.08 12.29
CA SER A 22 -1.46 0.45 13.04
C SER A 22 -2.19 1.64 12.41
N ASP A 23 -1.42 2.66 12.02
CA ASP A 23 -1.90 3.86 11.32
C ASP A 23 -2.49 3.48 9.94
N ALA A 24 -1.85 2.55 9.22
CA ALA A 24 -2.36 2.05 7.95
C ALA A 24 -3.73 1.38 8.08
N LYS A 25 -3.91 0.54 9.11
CA LYS A 25 -5.20 -0.12 9.38
C LYS A 25 -6.29 0.87 9.80
N GLU A 26 -5.94 1.88 10.60
CA GLU A 26 -6.87 2.92 11.03
C GLU A 26 -7.33 3.78 9.85
N ILE A 27 -6.39 4.27 9.03
CA ILE A 27 -6.70 5.03 7.80
C ILE A 27 -7.54 4.18 6.84
N ALA A 28 -7.19 2.91 6.65
CA ALA A 28 -7.95 2.01 5.80
C ALA A 28 -9.39 1.86 6.29
N LYS A 29 -9.59 1.69 7.59
CA LYS A 29 -10.92 1.58 8.21
C LYS A 29 -11.70 2.88 8.11
N GLU A 30 -11.07 4.03 8.31
CA GLU A 30 -11.70 5.35 8.17
C GLU A 30 -12.15 5.62 6.73
N VAL A 31 -11.32 5.28 5.74
CA VAL A 31 -11.59 5.56 4.32
C VAL A 31 -12.58 4.56 3.71
N THR A 32 -12.43 3.27 4.01
CA THR A 32 -13.23 2.21 3.38
C THR A 32 -14.43 1.79 4.23
N GLY A 33 -14.41 2.01 5.54
CA GLY A 33 -15.37 1.45 6.48
C GLY A 33 -15.14 -0.02 6.83
N HIS A 34 -14.12 -0.66 6.24
CA HIS A 34 -13.82 -2.08 6.42
C HIS A 34 -12.57 -2.31 7.27
N GLU A 35 -12.61 -3.36 8.09
CA GLU A 35 -11.45 -3.77 8.89
C GLU A 35 -10.49 -4.62 8.04
N ALA A 36 -9.22 -4.23 8.02
CA ALA A 36 -8.20 -4.97 7.29
C ALA A 36 -7.89 -6.30 7.99
N ALA A 37 -8.10 -7.40 7.28
CA ALA A 37 -7.76 -8.75 7.72
C ALA A 37 -6.24 -8.97 7.79
N SER A 38 -5.48 -8.30 6.92
CA SER A 38 -4.02 -8.32 6.94
C SER A 38 -3.43 -7.00 6.49
N CYS A 39 -2.25 -6.69 7.02
CA CYS A 39 -1.46 -5.51 6.68
C CYS A 39 -0.01 -5.96 6.55
N GLU A 40 0.58 -5.72 5.39
CA GLU A 40 1.94 -6.15 5.07
C GLU A 40 2.72 -4.93 4.55
N SER A 41 4.00 -4.79 4.88
CA SER A 41 4.80 -3.70 4.32
C SER A 41 5.03 -3.89 2.82
N LEU A 42 5.06 -2.80 2.07
CA LEU A 42 5.44 -2.79 0.67
C LEU A 42 6.73 -2.00 0.46
N PRO A 43 7.63 -2.47 -0.43
CA PRO A 43 8.84 -1.74 -0.77
C PRO A 43 8.57 -0.47 -1.59
N TYR A 44 7.47 -0.46 -2.35
CA TYR A 44 7.08 0.66 -3.22
C TYR A 44 5.57 0.85 -3.16
N PRO A 45 5.06 2.05 -3.44
CA PRO A 45 3.64 2.25 -3.57
C PRO A 45 3.08 1.58 -4.83
N ALA A 46 1.84 1.09 -4.71
CA ALA A 46 1.20 0.20 -5.67
C ALA A 46 -0.26 0.58 -5.91
N GLN A 47 -0.87 0.00 -6.95
CA GLN A 47 -2.31 0.11 -7.19
C GLN A 47 -3.08 -1.14 -6.72
N PRO A 48 -4.35 -0.98 -6.29
CA PRO A 48 -5.08 0.27 -6.11
C PRO A 48 -4.69 0.98 -4.81
N ARG A 49 -4.83 2.31 -4.73
CA ARG A 49 -4.56 3.09 -3.51
C ARG A 49 -5.83 3.42 -2.77
N ILE A 50 -5.80 3.22 -1.46
CA ILE A 50 -6.93 3.50 -0.58
C ILE A 50 -6.89 4.97 -0.16
N ASN A 51 -5.73 5.49 0.25
CA ASN A 51 -5.58 6.89 0.63
C ASN A 51 -4.89 7.72 -0.46
N LYS A 52 -5.22 9.02 -0.51
CA LYS A 52 -4.61 10.01 -1.41
C LYS A 52 -3.46 10.72 -0.70
N TYR A 53 -2.44 9.99 -0.29
CA TYR A 53 -1.28 10.61 0.32
C TYR A 53 -0.56 11.50 -0.69
N VAL A 54 -0.24 12.72 -0.26
CA VAL A 54 0.53 13.70 -1.03
C VAL A 54 1.76 14.05 -0.21
N ASP A 55 2.95 13.72 -0.72
CA ASP A 55 4.19 14.12 -0.07
C ASP A 55 4.34 15.65 -0.19
N PRO A 56 4.61 16.37 0.91
CA PRO A 56 4.68 17.83 0.89
C PRO A 56 5.85 18.38 0.06
N LYS A 57 6.88 17.57 -0.23
CA LYS A 57 8.06 17.96 -0.98
C LYS A 57 8.00 17.49 -2.44
N TYR A 58 7.49 16.29 -2.69
CA TYR A 58 7.54 15.63 -4.00
C TYR A 58 6.16 15.42 -4.65
N GLY A 59 5.07 15.78 -3.98
CA GLY A 59 3.71 15.60 -4.48
C GLY A 59 3.22 14.16 -4.37
N VAL A 60 2.31 13.76 -5.26
CA VAL A 60 1.79 12.38 -5.29
C VAL A 60 2.86 11.46 -5.86
N CYS A 61 3.38 10.55 -5.05
CA CYS A 61 4.29 9.52 -5.53
C CYS A 61 3.53 8.59 -6.49
N PRO A 62 3.98 8.30 -7.70
CA PRO A 62 3.27 7.38 -8.61
C PRO A 62 3.32 5.94 -8.10
N SER A 63 2.45 5.07 -8.61
CA SER A 63 2.48 3.65 -8.24
C SER A 63 3.50 2.93 -9.10
N PHE A 64 4.46 2.26 -8.45
CA PHE A 64 5.57 1.59 -9.11
C PHE A 64 5.39 0.08 -9.21
N CYS A 65 4.42 -0.49 -8.49
CA CYS A 65 4.17 -1.93 -8.49
C CYS A 65 2.76 -2.25 -8.99
N PHE A 66 2.67 -3.06 -10.05
CA PHE A 66 1.41 -3.62 -10.58
C PHE A 66 1.03 -4.95 -9.95
N LYS A 67 1.97 -5.61 -9.26
CA LYS A 67 1.75 -6.89 -8.55
C LYS A 67 2.10 -6.78 -7.07
N PRO A 68 1.45 -5.87 -6.32
CA PRO A 68 1.75 -5.64 -4.91
C PRO A 68 1.62 -6.88 -4.04
N GLU A 69 0.71 -7.78 -4.38
CA GLU A 69 0.52 -9.04 -3.64
C GLU A 69 1.78 -9.90 -3.62
N GLN A 70 2.64 -9.80 -4.63
CA GLN A 70 3.93 -10.52 -4.69
C GLN A 70 5.06 -9.78 -3.98
N CYS A 71 4.89 -8.48 -3.70
CA CYS A 71 5.88 -7.65 -3.02
C CYS A 71 5.53 -7.40 -1.54
N ALA A 72 4.30 -7.72 -1.13
CA ALA A 72 3.82 -7.61 0.23
C ALA A 72 4.69 -8.44 1.18
N GLY A 73 5.11 -7.83 2.28
CA GLY A 73 5.98 -8.46 3.29
C GLY A 73 7.47 -8.42 2.94
N HIS A 74 7.86 -7.89 1.77
CA HIS A 74 9.26 -7.78 1.35
C HIS A 74 9.80 -6.36 1.48
N THR A 75 11.12 -6.24 1.71
CA THR A 75 11.83 -4.95 1.74
C THR A 75 12.31 -4.49 0.35
N ALA A 76 12.24 -5.38 -0.65
CA ALA A 76 12.55 -5.12 -2.06
C ALA A 76 11.70 -6.02 -2.97
N CYS A 77 11.56 -5.66 -4.25
CA CYS A 77 10.88 -6.48 -5.26
C CYS A 77 11.60 -7.83 -5.36
N PRO A 78 10.91 -8.96 -5.25
CA PRO A 78 11.51 -10.26 -5.51
C PRO A 78 11.73 -10.51 -7.01
N GLN A 79 11.15 -9.69 -7.90
CA GLN A 79 11.37 -9.80 -9.34
C GLN A 79 12.65 -9.05 -9.74
N PRO A 80 13.48 -9.62 -10.64
CA PRO A 80 14.73 -9.00 -11.08
C PRO A 80 14.52 -7.82 -12.04
N TYR A 81 13.28 -7.55 -12.44
CA TYR A 81 12.88 -6.41 -13.26
C TYR A 81 11.93 -5.52 -12.47
N SER A 82 12.08 -4.20 -12.63
CA SER A 82 11.15 -3.24 -12.07
C SER A 82 9.76 -3.47 -12.67
N CYS A 83 8.70 -3.34 -11.87
CA CYS A 83 7.32 -3.42 -12.34
C CYS A 83 6.93 -2.12 -13.08
N VAL A 84 7.79 -1.63 -13.98
CA VAL A 84 7.55 -0.45 -14.81
C VAL A 84 6.86 -0.87 -16.10
N GLU A 85 5.78 -0.17 -16.44
CA GLU A 85 5.35 0.07 -17.81
C GLU A 85 5.90 1.43 -18.23
#